data_AF-A0A7J4M546-F1
#
_entry.id   AF-A0A7J4M546-F1
#
_cell.length_a   1.000
_cell.length_b   1.000
_cell.length_c   1.000
_cell.angle_alpha   90.00
_cell.angle_beta   90.00
_cell.angle_gamma   90.00
#
_symmetry.space_group_name_H-M   'P 1'
#
loop_
_entity.id
_entity.type
_entity.pdbx_description
1 polymer ?
#
loop_
_entity_poly.entity_id
_entity_poly.type
_entity_poly.pdbx_seq_one_letter_code
_entity_poly.pdbx_strand_id
1 'polypeptide(L)' 'MEAKDAYALVLKEMKKHIAGKEDIVKLMFIALVANGHCLLEGVPGVAKTVMTKALADS' A
#
# COMPACT_ATOMS: atom_id res chain seq x y z
N MET A 1 -5.49 19.48 1.11
CA MET A 1 -5.24 18.17 0.47
C MET A 1 -6.22 17.19 1.10
N GLU A 2 -7.12 16.61 0.30
CA GLU A 2 -8.07 15.62 0.79
C GLU A 2 -7.39 14.25 0.90
N ALA A 3 -7.96 13.33 1.71
CA ALA A 3 -7.43 11.97 1.83
C ALA A 3 -7.35 11.24 0.48
N LYS A 4 -8.25 11.57 -0.45
CA LYS A 4 -8.25 11.06 -1.82
C LYS A 4 -7.02 11.51 -2.62
N ASP A 5 -6.57 12.75 -2.43
CA ASP A 5 -5.39 13.29 -3.11
C ASP A 5 -4.12 12.61 -2.57
N ALA A 6 -4.03 12.47 -1.24
CA ALA A 6 -2.93 11.76 -0.59
C ALA A 6 -2.83 10.31 -1.07
N TYR A 7 -3.97 9.60 -1.14
CA TYR A 7 -4.01 8.24 -1.67
C TYR A 7 -3.56 8.17 -3.13
N ALA A 8 -3.94 9.13 -3.96
CA ALA A 8 -3.52 9.15 -5.36
C ALA A 8 -2.00 9.32 -5.52
N LEU A 9 -1.37 10.13 -4.67
CA LEU A 9 0.10 10.30 -4.65
C LEU A 9 0.81 9.01 -4.20
N VAL A 10 0.38 8.42 -3.08
CA VAL A 10 0.95 7.16 -2.58
C VAL A 10 0.77 6.05 -3.61
N LEU A 11 -0.43 5.88 -4.18
CA LEU A 11 -0.70 4.86 -5.19
C LEU A 11 0.19 5.03 -6.43
N LYS A 12 0.44 6.27 -6.86
CA LYS A 12 1.32 6.55 -7.99
C LYS A 12 2.76 6.10 -7.71
N GLU A 13 3.26 6.32 -6.50
CA GLU A 13 4.61 5.90 -6.12
C GLU A 13 4.70 4.36 -6.01
N MET A 14 3.70 3.74 -5.37
CA MET A 14 3.60 2.29 -5.22
C MET A 14 3.59 1.54 -6.55
N LYS A 15 2.95 2.11 -7.59
CA LYS A 15 2.88 1.53 -8.95
C LYS A 15 4.24 1.40 -9.65
N LYS A 16 5.29 2.06 -9.17
CA LYS A 16 6.66 1.88 -9.67
C LYS A 16 7.28 0.55 -9.22
N HIS A 17 6.82 0.00 -8.10
CA HIS A 17 7.38 -1.20 -7.46
C HIS A 17 6.46 -2.42 -7.54
N ILE A 18 5.13 -2.20 -7.59
CA ILE A 18 4.13 -3.27 -7.59
C ILE A 18 3.20 -3.11 -8.79
N ALA A 19 3.05 -4.20 -9.55
CA ALA A 19 2.06 -4.30 -10.62
C ALA A 19 0.77 -4.93 -10.07
N GLY A 20 -0.35 -4.21 -10.24
CA GLY A 20 -1.65 -4.60 -9.70
C GLY A 20 -1.74 -4.48 -8.17
N LYS A 21 -2.70 -5.18 -7.56
CA LYS A 21 -2.94 -5.19 -6.10
C LYS A 21 -3.36 -3.84 -5.52
N GLU A 22 -4.00 -2.97 -6.31
CA GLU A 22 -4.46 -1.65 -5.83
C GLU A 22 -5.39 -1.72 -4.62
N ASP A 23 -6.20 -2.77 -4.51
CA ASP A 23 -7.09 -2.99 -3.37
C ASP A 23 -6.31 -3.22 -2.06
N ILE A 24 -5.19 -3.95 -2.11
CA ILE A 24 -4.34 -4.18 -0.94
C ILE A 24 -3.68 -2.87 -0.53
N VAL A 25 -3.14 -2.11 -1.50
CA VAL A 25 -2.54 -0.79 -1.23
C VAL A 25 -3.57 0.16 -0.60
N LYS A 26 -4.81 0.14 -1.09
CA LYS A 26 -5.91 0.91 -0.52
C LYS A 26 -6.20 0.54 0.93
N LEU A 27 -6.28 -0.75 1.24
CA LEU A 27 -6.52 -1.22 2.62
C LEU A 27 -5.35 -0.88 3.55
N MET A 28 -4.11 -1.00 3.08
CA MET A 28 -2.91 -0.60 3.84
C MET A 28 -2.91 0.91 4.12
N PHE A 29 -3.27 1.72 3.13
CA PHE A 29 -3.40 3.18 3.30
C PHE A 29 -4.51 3.52 4.30
N ILE A 30 -5.67 2.87 4.21
CA ILE A 30 -6.78 3.04 5.17
C ILE A 30 -6.33 2.68 6.59
N ALA A 31 -5.66 1.55 6.76
CA ALA A 31 -5.13 1.14 8.06
C ALA A 31 -4.16 2.18 8.62
N LEU A 32 -3.25 2.72 7.79
CA LEU A 32 -2.29 3.74 8.20
C LEU A 32 -2.98 5.02 8.68
N VAL A 33 -3.89 5.60 7.89
CA VAL A 33 -4.55 6.86 8.26
C VAL A 33 -5.54 6.70 9.42
N ALA A 34 -6.03 5.48 9.65
CA ALA A 34 -6.88 5.15 10.79
C ALA A 34 -6.09 4.80 12.07
N ASN A 35 -4.74 4.88 12.05
CA ASN A 35 -3.87 4.35 13.12
C ASN A 35 -4.20 2.87 13.48
N GLY A 36 -4.62 2.10 12.48
CA GLY A 36 -4.88 0.66 12.59
C GLY A 36 -3.68 -0.19 12.23
N HIS A 37 -3.88 -1.50 12.24
CA HIS A 37 -2.88 -2.49 11.87
C HIS A 37 -3.43 -3.42 10.79
N CYS A 38 -2.57 -3.90 9.90
CA CYS A 38 -2.91 -4.88 8.88
C CYS A 38 -1.90 -6.02 8.86
N LEU A 39 -2.38 -7.24 8.63
CA LEU A 39 -1.55 -8.43 8.43
C LEU A 39 -1.59 -8.81 6.95
N LEU A 40 -0.41 -8.95 6.32
CA LEU A 40 -0.29 -9.41 4.94
C LEU A 40 -0.02 -10.92 4.92
N GLU A 41 -1.02 -11.72 4.58
CA GLU A 41 -0.92 -13.18 4.50
C GLU A 41 -0.96 -13.70 3.05
N GLY A 42 -0.37 -14.88 2.82
CA GLY A 42 -0.41 -15.61 1.56
C GLY A 42 0.83 -16.47 1.33
N VAL A 43 0.94 -17.11 0.18
CA VAL A 43 2.12 -17.92 -0.19
C VAL A 43 3.38 -17.08 -0.48
N PRO A 44 4.59 -17.65 -0.46
CA PRO A 44 5.82 -16.95 -0.85
C PRO A 44 5.76 -16.39 -2.28
N GLY A 45 6.48 -15.29 -2.53
CA GLY A 45 6.61 -14.71 -3.88
C GLY A 45 5.51 -13.73 -4.31
N VAL A 46 4.52 -13.43 -3.46
CA VAL A 46 3.39 -12.52 -3.79
C VAL A 46 3.64 -11.05 -3.43
N ALA A 47 4.90 -10.60 -3.49
CA ALA A 47 5.32 -9.23 -3.25
C ALA A 47 4.97 -8.62 -1.88
N LYS A 48 4.62 -9.41 -0.85
CA LYS A 48 4.30 -8.92 0.51
C LYS A 48 5.35 -7.96 1.06
N THR A 49 6.61 -8.39 1.09
CA THR A 49 7.73 -7.58 1.60
C THR A 49 7.99 -6.34 0.75
N VAL A 50 7.81 -6.45 -0.57
CA VAL A 50 7.97 -5.33 -1.50
C VAL A 50 6.88 -4.29 -1.25
N MET A 51 5.63 -4.72 -1.03
CA MET A 51 4.51 -3.83 -0.70
C MET A 51 4.74 -3.05 0.58
N THR A 52 5.17 -3.71 1.66
CA THR A 52 5.43 -3.00 2.92
C THR A 52 6.57 -1.99 2.78
N LYS A 53 7.63 -2.36 2.05
CA LYS A 53 8.78 -1.47 1.85
C LYS A 53 8.45 -0.29 0.95
N ALA A 54 7.78 -0.53 -0.17
CA ALA A 54 7.33 0.54 -1.06
C ALA A 54 6.40 1.52 -0.34
N LEU A 55 5.50 1.04 0.54
CA LEU A 55 4.62 1.92 1.30
C LEU A 55 5.39 2.80 2.31
N ALA A 56 6.46 2.27 2.89
CA ALA A 56 7.31 3.02 3.80
C ALA A 56 8.19 4.06 3.07
N ASP A 57 8.52 3.81 1.80
CA ASP A 57 9.38 4.66 0.97
C ASP A 57 8.59 5.71 0.14
N SER A 58 7.24 5.71 0.19
CA SER A 58 6.35 6.53 -0.66
C SER A 58 5.79 7.80 -0.03
#